data_AF-A0A2N3CC76-F1
#
_entry.id   AF-A0A2N3CC76-F1
#
_cell.length_a   1.000
_cell.length_b   1.000
_cell.length_c   1.000
_cell.angle_alpha   90.00
_cell.angle_beta   90.00
_cell.angle_gamma   90.00
#
_symmetry.space_group_name_H-M   'P 1'
#
loop_
_entity.id
_entity.type
_entity.pdbx_description
1 polymer ?
#
loop_
_entity_poly.entity_id
_entity_poly.type
_entity_poly.pdbx_seq_one_letter_code
_entity_poly.pdbx_strand_id
1 'polypeptide(L)'
;MHLIAEATVKSNLVDLMGYAHDTTCATFGIENDHSAEIRYNAGLTDNPQKLIAVFAHELGHFVNGAIPEPPPGGRRNTEAATDLTATFLGFGVFHQHMFGATYGRPAFKDSRTGQRIEYLSLYECAFDLAIFILLRGFELTAIKPFTSSFYYAEVQRAARYLQSSNRVQDIQRLARKPYSARTGRNFWADRDR
;
A
#
# COMPACT_ATOMS: atom_id res chain seq x y z
N MET A 1 1.05 21.12 21.00
CA MET A 1 -0.11 20.33 21.44
C MET A 1 -0.65 19.65 20.19
N HIS A 2 -0.29 18.39 19.94
CA HIS A 2 -0.75 17.66 18.76
C HIS A 2 -2.16 17.12 19.04
N LEU A 3 -3.15 17.60 18.28
CA LEU A 3 -4.49 17.05 18.29
C LEU A 3 -4.46 15.70 17.55
N ILE A 4 -4.85 14.63 18.25
CA ILE A 4 -4.98 13.27 17.72
C ILE A 4 -6.49 13.04 17.54
N ALA A 5 -6.89 12.58 16.35
CA ALA A 5 -8.26 12.18 16.07
C ALA A 5 -8.33 10.68 15.76
N GLU A 6 -9.46 10.03 16.08
CA GLU A 6 -9.63 8.58 16.11
C GLU A 6 -10.71 8.13 15.08
N ALA A 7 -10.45 7.03 14.39
CA ALA A 7 -11.43 6.34 13.55
C ALA A 7 -11.45 4.84 13.85
N THR A 8 -12.64 4.27 14.08
CA THR A 8 -12.82 2.85 14.44
C THR A 8 -13.46 2.07 13.30
N VAL A 9 -12.82 0.98 12.86
CA VAL A 9 -13.40 0.01 11.91
C VAL A 9 -13.62 -1.32 12.65
N LYS A 10 -14.87 -1.82 12.65
CA LYS A 10 -15.22 -3.10 13.30
C LYS A 10 -15.07 -4.27 12.33
N SER A 11 -14.39 -5.34 12.73
CA SER A 11 -14.23 -6.57 11.94
C SER A 11 -14.09 -7.80 12.86
N ASN A 12 -14.06 -9.03 12.34
CA ASN A 12 -13.84 -10.23 13.16
C ASN A 12 -12.44 -10.80 12.86
N LEU A 13 -11.41 -10.43 13.62
CA LEU A 13 -10.04 -10.92 13.40
C LEU A 13 -9.35 -11.21 14.74
N VAL A 14 -9.30 -12.50 15.09
CA VAL A 14 -8.86 -13.02 16.40
C VAL A 14 -7.32 -13.13 16.52
N ASP A 15 -6.57 -12.91 15.43
CA ASP A 15 -5.11 -13.21 15.35
C ASP A 15 -4.19 -11.97 15.41
N LEU A 16 -4.72 -10.82 15.81
CA LEU A 16 -4.06 -9.53 15.57
C LEU A 16 -3.78 -8.69 16.83
N MET A 17 -3.98 -9.27 18.02
CA MET A 17 -3.71 -8.60 19.29
C MET A 17 -2.26 -8.09 19.38
N GLY A 18 -2.10 -6.78 19.59
CA GLY A 18 -0.82 -6.15 19.89
C GLY A 18 0.01 -5.64 18.69
N TYR A 19 -0.52 -5.68 17.46
CA TYR A 19 0.14 -5.03 16.33
C TYR A 19 -0.09 -3.52 16.37
N ALA A 20 0.96 -2.75 16.63
CA ALA A 20 0.96 -1.29 16.57
C ALA A 20 2.03 -0.84 15.57
N HIS A 21 1.60 -0.17 14.50
CA HIS A 21 2.50 0.47 13.54
C HIS A 21 2.46 1.99 13.74
N ASP A 22 3.63 2.63 13.82
CA ASP A 22 3.79 4.05 14.10
C ASP A 22 4.44 4.76 12.91
N THR A 23 3.64 5.44 12.10
CA THR A 23 4.15 6.43 11.15
C THR A 23 4.09 7.81 11.76
N THR A 24 4.89 8.77 11.27
CA THR A 24 4.84 10.17 11.73
C THR A 24 3.49 10.86 11.56
N CYS A 25 2.53 10.25 10.86
CA CYS A 25 1.28 10.88 10.46
C CYS A 25 0.03 10.08 10.84
N ALA A 26 0.17 8.78 11.07
CA ALA A 26 -0.88 7.94 11.62
C ALA A 26 -0.29 6.71 12.31
N THR A 27 -1.08 6.15 13.21
CA THR A 27 -0.80 4.85 13.80
C THR A 27 -1.98 3.93 13.56
N PHE A 28 -1.69 2.70 13.17
CA PHE A 28 -2.66 1.62 13.16
C PHE A 28 -2.44 0.74 14.38
N GLY A 29 -3.52 0.49 15.10
CA GLY A 29 -3.55 -0.38 16.27
C GLY A 29 -4.78 -1.28 16.25
N ILE A 30 -4.68 -2.43 16.89
CA ILE A 30 -5.81 -3.34 17.09
C ILE A 30 -6.06 -3.39 18.59
N GLU A 31 -7.10 -2.69 19.03
CA GLU A 31 -7.39 -2.55 20.45
C GLU A 31 -7.89 -3.87 21.05
N ASN A 32 -8.68 -4.63 20.30
CA ASN A 32 -9.23 -5.94 20.66
C ASN A 32 -9.50 -6.76 19.37
N ASP A 33 -9.91 -8.02 19.50
CA ASP A 33 -10.23 -9.03 18.46
C ASP A 33 -11.24 -8.54 17.39
N HIS A 34 -11.85 -7.37 17.62
CA HIS A 34 -12.96 -6.85 16.84
C HIS A 34 -12.85 -5.39 16.37
N SER A 35 -11.78 -4.68 16.71
CA SER A 35 -11.67 -3.25 16.41
C SER A 35 -10.27 -2.85 15.98
N ALA A 36 -10.18 -2.38 14.74
CA ALA A 36 -9.05 -1.63 14.23
C ALA A 36 -9.23 -0.15 14.57
N GLU A 37 -8.20 0.45 15.15
CA GLU A 37 -8.09 1.87 15.41
C GLU A 37 -7.05 2.49 14.48
N ILE A 38 -7.46 3.55 13.77
CA ILE A 38 -6.54 4.42 13.05
C ILE A 38 -6.53 5.77 13.77
N ARG A 39 -5.36 6.13 14.33
CA ARG A 39 -5.11 7.47 14.86
C ARG A 39 -4.35 8.26 13.82
N TYR A 40 -4.63 9.54 13.66
CA TYR A 40 -3.93 10.37 12.69
C TYR A 40 -3.64 11.77 13.24
N ASN A 41 -2.64 12.43 12.63
CA ASN A 41 -2.32 13.82 12.91
C ASN A 41 -3.45 14.72 12.40
N ALA A 42 -4.15 15.41 13.31
CA ALA A 42 -5.26 16.29 12.94
C ALA A 42 -4.86 17.39 11.95
N GLY A 43 -3.58 17.80 11.89
CA GLY A 43 -3.11 18.75 10.88
C GLY A 43 -3.21 18.24 9.43
N LEU A 44 -3.49 16.95 9.21
CA LEU A 44 -3.78 16.39 7.89
C LEU A 44 -5.19 16.73 7.39
N THR A 45 -6.11 17.21 8.24
CA THR A 45 -7.47 17.58 7.81
C THR A 45 -7.47 18.70 6.77
N ASP A 46 -6.45 19.56 6.80
CA ASP A 46 -6.26 20.64 5.84
C ASP A 46 -5.77 20.14 4.47
N ASN A 47 -5.38 18.86 4.38
CA ASN A 47 -4.96 18.20 3.14
C ASN A 47 -5.69 16.85 2.99
N PRO A 48 -6.96 16.85 2.55
CA PRO A 48 -7.78 15.64 2.51
C PRO A 48 -7.20 14.56 1.59
N GLN A 49 -6.48 14.93 0.53
CA GLN A 49 -5.85 13.98 -0.37
C GLN A 49 -4.73 13.20 0.32
N LYS A 50 -3.89 13.89 1.10
CA LYS A 50 -2.85 13.27 1.91
C LYS A 50 -3.46 12.43 3.05
N LEU A 51 -4.55 12.90 3.66
CA LEU A 51 -5.27 12.14 4.68
C LEU A 51 -5.82 10.81 4.12
N ILE A 52 -6.43 10.83 2.94
CA ILE A 52 -6.91 9.62 2.26
C ILE A 52 -5.75 8.65 1.99
N ALA A 53 -4.62 9.16 1.51
CA ALA A 53 -3.45 8.32 1.23
C ALA A 53 -2.91 7.64 2.50
N VAL A 54 -2.87 8.36 3.62
CA VAL A 54 -2.48 7.82 4.93
C VAL A 54 -3.47 6.75 5.39
N PHE A 55 -4.77 7.02 5.34
CA PHE A 55 -5.78 6.02 5.71
C PHE A 55 -5.77 4.78 4.82
N ALA A 56 -5.52 4.94 3.52
CA ALA A 56 -5.40 3.81 2.61
C ALA A 56 -4.20 2.91 2.98
N HIS A 57 -3.08 3.51 3.36
CA HIS A 57 -1.92 2.78 3.86
C HIS A 57 -2.26 2.02 5.16
N GLU A 58 -2.82 2.69 6.17
CA GLU A 58 -3.19 2.02 7.42
C GLU A 58 -4.26 0.92 7.23
N LEU A 59 -5.18 1.10 6.28
CA LEU A 59 -6.12 0.05 5.90
C LEU A 59 -5.43 -1.13 5.21
N GLY A 60 -4.34 -0.88 4.47
CA GLY A 60 -3.50 -1.94 3.92
C GLY A 60 -2.85 -2.77 5.02
N HIS A 61 -2.39 -2.15 6.11
CA HIS A 61 -1.87 -2.86 7.30
C HIS A 61 -2.94 -3.77 7.91
N PHE A 62 -4.16 -3.27 8.06
CA PHE A 62 -5.28 -4.07 8.54
C PHE A 62 -5.54 -5.30 7.67
N VAL A 63 -5.60 -5.13 6.34
CA VAL A 63 -5.84 -6.24 5.41
C VAL A 63 -4.68 -7.24 5.42
N ASN A 64 -3.44 -6.75 5.40
CA ASN A 64 -2.24 -7.59 5.43
C ASN A 64 -2.09 -8.35 6.75
N GLY A 65 -2.50 -7.75 7.87
CA GLY A 65 -2.46 -8.38 9.19
C GLY A 65 -3.34 -9.62 9.32
N ALA A 66 -4.39 -9.73 8.50
CA ALA A 66 -5.23 -10.93 8.44
C ALA A 66 -4.57 -12.11 7.69
N ILE A 67 -3.41 -11.88 7.06
CA ILE A 67 -2.67 -12.90 6.30
C ILE A 67 -1.57 -13.47 7.20
N PRO A 68 -1.57 -14.78 7.48
CA PRO A 68 -0.59 -15.38 8.40
C PRO A 68 0.82 -15.43 7.81
N GLU A 69 0.94 -15.49 6.47
CA GLU A 69 2.23 -15.48 5.79
C GLU A 69 2.80 -14.06 5.64
N PRO A 70 4.12 -13.87 5.85
CA PRO A 70 4.75 -12.60 5.54
C PRO A 70 4.73 -12.33 4.03
N PRO A 71 4.83 -11.05 3.60
CA PRO A 71 4.90 -10.73 2.18
C PRO A 71 6.14 -11.35 1.52
N PRO A 72 6.15 -11.51 0.18
CA PRO A 72 7.33 -11.96 -0.55
C PRO A 72 8.55 -11.11 -0.19
N GLY A 73 9.66 -11.76 0.17
CA GLY A 73 10.86 -11.10 0.71
C GLY A 73 10.87 -10.94 2.25
N GLY A 74 9.84 -11.41 2.94
CA GLY A 74 9.75 -11.43 4.40
C GLY A 74 9.28 -10.10 5.00
N ARG A 75 9.26 -10.03 6.34
CA ARG A 75 8.70 -8.90 7.10
C ARG A 75 9.31 -7.52 6.78
N ARG A 76 10.53 -7.46 6.24
CA ARG A 76 11.12 -6.18 5.78
C ARG A 76 10.26 -5.48 4.70
N ASN A 77 9.55 -6.25 3.88
CA ASN A 77 8.71 -5.73 2.81
C ASN A 77 7.27 -5.41 3.25
N THR A 78 6.99 -5.34 4.56
CA THR A 78 5.62 -5.13 5.06
C THR A 78 5.05 -3.80 4.58
N GLU A 79 5.82 -2.72 4.68
CA GLU A 79 5.38 -1.38 4.25
C GLU A 79 5.13 -1.31 2.74
N ALA A 80 6.06 -1.84 1.94
CA ALA A 80 5.88 -1.95 0.50
C ALA A 80 4.64 -2.78 0.14
N ALA A 81 4.41 -3.92 0.82
CA ALA A 81 3.23 -4.73 0.61
C ALA A 81 1.94 -4.00 1.04
N THR A 82 2.01 -3.16 2.07
CA THR A 82 0.90 -2.32 2.53
C THR A 82 0.54 -1.25 1.51
N ASP A 83 1.54 -0.59 0.90
CA ASP A 83 1.31 0.34 -0.22
C ASP A 83 0.66 -0.37 -1.43
N LEU A 84 1.18 -1.55 -1.81
CA LEU A 84 0.57 -2.34 -2.88
C LEU A 84 -0.89 -2.68 -2.56
N THR A 85 -1.18 -3.11 -1.33
CA THR A 85 -2.55 -3.40 -0.89
C THR A 85 -3.45 -2.17 -1.00
N ALA A 86 -2.98 -0.99 -0.59
CA ALA A 86 -3.70 0.27 -0.74
C ALA A 86 -4.06 0.58 -2.21
N THR A 87 -3.15 0.33 -3.15
CA THR A 87 -3.46 0.44 -4.59
C THR A 87 -4.57 -0.52 -5.02
N PHE A 88 -4.49 -1.79 -4.61
CA PHE A 88 -5.47 -2.81 -5.01
C PHE A 88 -6.83 -2.65 -4.34
N LEU A 89 -6.91 -1.92 -3.23
CA LEU A 89 -8.15 -1.42 -2.64
C LEU A 89 -8.76 -0.23 -3.42
N GLY A 90 -8.03 0.32 -4.40
CA GLY A 90 -8.49 1.39 -5.29
C GLY A 90 -7.95 2.78 -4.96
N PHE A 91 -7.02 2.90 -4.01
CA PHE A 91 -6.51 4.20 -3.56
C PHE A 91 -5.17 4.62 -4.18
N GLY A 92 -4.64 3.85 -5.14
CA GLY A 92 -3.29 4.07 -5.68
C GLY A 92 -3.06 5.46 -6.32
N VAL A 93 -4.12 6.12 -6.79
CA VAL A 93 -4.05 7.52 -7.28
C VAL A 93 -3.61 8.51 -6.20
N PHE A 94 -3.83 8.19 -4.92
CA PHE A 94 -3.48 9.07 -3.81
C PHE A 94 -2.02 8.93 -3.35
N HIS A 95 -1.29 7.89 -3.77
CA HIS A 95 0.10 7.68 -3.37
C HIS A 95 1.02 8.87 -3.67
N GLN A 96 0.78 9.60 -4.77
CA GLN A 96 1.57 10.79 -5.09
C GLN A 96 1.57 11.85 -3.97
N HIS A 97 0.51 11.90 -3.14
CA HIS A 97 0.37 12.87 -2.04
C HIS A 97 1.15 12.46 -0.78
N MET A 98 1.67 11.22 -0.76
CA MET A 98 2.59 10.71 0.27
C MET A 98 4.02 11.20 0.06
N PHE A 99 4.33 11.81 -1.08
CA PHE A 99 5.66 12.37 -1.38
C PHE A 99 5.61 13.90 -1.27
N GLY A 100 6.52 14.49 -0.50
CA GLY A 100 6.63 15.95 -0.40
C GLY A 100 7.03 16.58 -1.74
N ALA A 101 6.91 17.91 -1.85
CA ALA A 101 7.25 18.69 -3.05
C ALA A 101 8.69 18.49 -3.56
N THR A 102 9.59 17.98 -2.72
CA THR A 102 10.90 17.47 -3.12
C THR A 102 10.77 16.01 -3.53
N TYR A 103 10.34 15.80 -4.78
CA TYR A 103 10.20 14.49 -5.42
C TYR A 103 11.41 13.58 -5.11
N GLY A 104 11.16 12.46 -4.40
CA GLY A 104 12.18 11.42 -4.17
C GLY A 104 12.57 11.15 -2.71
N ARG A 105 12.00 11.86 -1.73
CA ARG A 105 12.12 11.46 -0.32
C ARG A 105 10.77 10.93 0.17
N PRO A 106 10.71 9.74 0.80
CA PRO A 106 9.50 9.34 1.53
C PRO A 106 9.20 10.45 2.54
N ALA A 107 7.96 10.95 2.56
CA ALA A 107 7.58 12.02 3.49
C ALA A 107 7.56 11.55 4.96
N PHE A 108 7.75 10.25 5.18
CA PHE A 108 7.62 9.59 6.47
C PHE A 108 8.97 8.91 6.79
N LYS A 109 9.70 9.51 7.72
CA LYS A 109 10.77 8.83 8.46
C LYS A 109 10.15 8.30 9.74
N ASP A 110 10.59 7.13 10.20
CA ASP A 110 10.24 6.68 11.55
C ASP A 110 10.78 7.72 12.55
N SER A 111 9.87 8.23 13.39
CA SER A 111 10.17 9.27 14.38
C SER A 111 11.09 8.78 15.50
N ARG A 112 11.15 7.47 15.75
CA ARG A 112 11.95 6.83 16.80
C ARG A 112 13.33 6.40 16.32
N THR A 113 13.45 5.88 15.11
CA THR A 113 14.71 5.31 14.61
C THR A 113 15.42 6.21 13.58
N GLY A 114 14.73 7.20 13.01
CA GLY A 114 15.26 8.02 11.91
C GLY A 114 15.55 7.23 10.64
N GLN A 115 15.23 5.93 10.60
CA GLN A 115 15.41 5.07 9.44
C GLN A 115 14.37 5.42 8.37
N ARG A 116 14.77 5.19 7.11
CA ARG A 116 13.82 5.22 6.00
C ARG A 116 12.86 4.07 6.25
N ILE A 117 11.60 4.38 6.48
CA ILE A 117 10.55 3.39 6.36
C ILE A 117 10.56 2.98 4.87
N GLU A 118 10.65 1.67 4.61
CA GLU A 118 10.81 1.08 3.26
C GLU A 118 9.48 1.14 2.47
N TYR A 119 8.93 2.34 2.31
CA TYR A 119 7.83 2.63 1.40
C TYR A 119 8.28 2.47 -0.05
N LEU A 120 7.31 2.22 -0.94
CA LEU A 120 7.53 2.37 -2.36
C LEU A 120 7.97 3.81 -2.68
N SER A 121 8.91 3.97 -3.60
CA SER A 121 9.20 5.26 -4.22
C SER A 121 8.03 5.71 -5.09
N LEU A 122 7.99 7.00 -5.44
CA LEU A 122 6.95 7.53 -6.32
C LEU A 122 6.89 6.79 -7.67
N TYR A 123 8.04 6.35 -8.20
CA TYR A 123 8.11 5.56 -9.43
C TYR A 123 7.54 4.16 -9.24
N GLU A 124 7.79 3.53 -8.09
CA GLU A 124 7.23 2.23 -7.76
C GLU A 124 5.72 2.32 -7.53
N CYS A 125 5.23 3.36 -6.86
CA CYS A 125 3.80 3.64 -6.74
C CYS A 125 3.15 3.86 -8.12
N ALA A 126 3.82 4.59 -9.03
CA ALA A 126 3.33 4.78 -10.39
C ALA A 126 3.29 3.44 -11.16
N PHE A 127 4.28 2.59 -10.95
CA PHE A 127 4.35 1.26 -11.54
C PHE A 127 3.24 0.35 -11.03
N ASP A 128 3.01 0.34 -9.72
CA ASP A 128 1.95 -0.40 -9.06
C ASP A 128 0.55 0.04 -9.55
N LEU A 129 0.30 1.36 -9.60
CA LEU A 129 -0.95 1.88 -10.16
C LEU A 129 -1.14 1.47 -11.63
N ALA A 130 -0.07 1.45 -12.44
CA ALA A 130 -0.13 0.97 -13.82
C ALA A 130 -0.48 -0.52 -13.89
N ILE A 131 0.06 -1.37 -13.00
CA ILE A 131 -0.33 -2.78 -12.90
C ILE A 131 -1.82 -2.88 -12.62
N PHE A 132 -2.31 -2.17 -11.60
CA PHE A 132 -3.73 -2.21 -11.23
C PHE A 132 -4.65 -1.81 -12.39
N ILE A 133 -4.37 -0.67 -13.04
CA ILE A 133 -5.17 -0.17 -14.17
C ILE A 133 -5.24 -1.21 -15.29
N LEU A 134 -4.09 -1.78 -15.68
CA LEU A 134 -4.00 -2.74 -16.77
C LEU A 134 -4.67 -4.07 -16.42
N LEU A 135 -4.51 -4.55 -15.18
CA LEU A 135 -5.18 -5.78 -14.72
C LEU A 135 -6.70 -5.63 -14.66
N ARG A 136 -7.19 -4.43 -14.31
CA ARG A 136 -8.62 -4.13 -14.25
C ARG A 136 -9.23 -3.75 -15.59
N GLY A 137 -8.42 -3.55 -16.62
CA GLY A 137 -8.88 -3.13 -17.95
C GLY A 137 -9.41 -1.70 -17.98
N PHE A 138 -8.89 -0.83 -17.11
CA PHE A 138 -9.26 0.58 -17.12
C PHE A 138 -8.43 1.38 -18.14
N GLU A 139 -9.03 2.44 -18.67
CA GLU A 139 -8.33 3.40 -19.51
C GLU A 139 -7.35 4.23 -18.68
N LEU A 140 -6.08 4.31 -19.11
CA LEU A 140 -5.07 5.12 -18.41
C LEU A 140 -5.48 6.59 -18.30
N THR A 141 -6.19 7.13 -19.30
CA THR A 141 -6.64 8.52 -19.31
C THR A 141 -7.63 8.85 -18.18
N ALA A 142 -8.28 7.85 -17.59
CA ALA A 142 -9.26 8.04 -16.53
C ALA A 142 -8.65 8.63 -15.24
N ILE A 143 -7.37 8.38 -14.96
CA ILE A 143 -6.71 8.91 -13.76
C ILE A 143 -6.20 10.35 -13.93
N LYS A 144 -6.09 10.83 -15.17
CA LYS A 144 -5.47 12.12 -15.49
C LYS A 144 -6.04 13.30 -14.68
N PRO A 145 -7.37 13.44 -14.46
CA PRO A 145 -7.93 14.53 -13.68
C PRO A 145 -7.56 14.49 -12.18
N PHE A 146 -7.16 13.33 -11.68
CA PHE A 146 -6.89 13.08 -10.26
C PHE A 146 -5.39 13.03 -9.95
N THR A 147 -4.55 13.21 -10.96
CA THR A 147 -3.09 13.08 -10.84
C THR A 147 -2.37 14.31 -11.35
N SER A 148 -1.24 14.63 -10.71
CA SER A 148 -0.30 15.59 -11.27
C SER A 148 0.19 15.12 -12.65
N SER A 149 0.49 16.06 -13.55
CA SER A 149 0.99 15.74 -14.89
C SER A 149 2.26 14.89 -14.85
N PHE A 150 3.12 15.11 -13.85
CA PHE A 150 4.34 14.32 -13.64
C PHE A 150 4.02 12.87 -13.24
N TYR A 151 3.19 12.67 -12.22
CA TYR A 151 2.82 11.32 -11.77
C TYR A 151 2.09 10.54 -12.88
N TYR A 152 1.19 11.21 -13.60
CA TYR A 152 0.53 10.64 -14.78
C TYR A 152 1.53 10.16 -15.84
N ALA A 153 2.57 10.96 -16.14
CA ALA A 153 3.59 10.60 -17.11
C ALA A 153 4.40 9.36 -16.68
N GLU A 154 4.70 9.22 -15.38
CA GLU A 154 5.38 8.03 -14.85
C GLU A 154 4.47 6.79 -14.90
N VAL A 155 3.18 6.92 -14.60
CA VAL A 155 2.21 5.81 -14.76
C VAL A 155 2.13 5.39 -16.23
N GLN A 156 2.08 6.34 -17.17
CA GLN A 156 2.09 6.04 -18.60
C GLN A 156 3.39 5.33 -19.03
N ARG A 157 4.54 5.75 -18.50
CA ARG A 157 5.83 5.10 -18.79
C ARG A 157 5.82 3.65 -18.29
N ALA A 158 5.38 3.42 -17.06
CA ALA A 158 5.25 2.08 -16.49
C ALA A 158 4.28 1.21 -17.30
N ALA A 159 3.12 1.74 -17.68
CA ALA A 159 2.13 1.00 -18.45
C ALA A 159 2.66 0.57 -19.82
N ARG A 160 3.36 1.46 -20.53
CA ARG A 160 4.02 1.12 -21.80
C ARG A 160 5.03 -0.01 -21.63
N TYR A 161 5.84 0.03 -20.57
CA TYR A 161 6.78 -1.04 -20.27
C TYR A 161 6.07 -2.37 -19.98
N LEU A 162 5.01 -2.36 -19.17
CA LEU A 162 4.24 -3.55 -18.81
C LEU A 162 3.60 -4.22 -20.04
N GLN A 163 3.09 -3.40 -20.96
CA GLN A 163 2.49 -3.86 -22.21
C GLN A 163 3.53 -4.41 -23.18
N SER A 164 4.68 -3.73 -23.36
CA SER A 164 5.73 -4.18 -24.29
C SER A 164 6.50 -5.42 -23.79
N SER A 165 6.54 -5.63 -22.47
CA SER A 165 7.23 -6.77 -21.84
C SER A 165 6.34 -7.99 -21.60
N ASN A 166 5.05 -7.94 -21.98
CA ASN A 166 4.07 -9.02 -21.74
C ASN A 166 3.91 -9.42 -20.25
N ARG A 167 4.32 -8.54 -19.32
CA ARG A 167 4.29 -8.82 -17.87
C ARG A 167 2.88 -8.83 -17.30
N VAL A 168 1.95 -8.09 -17.90
CA VAL A 168 0.53 -8.10 -17.47
C VAL A 168 -0.04 -9.51 -17.59
N GLN A 169 0.22 -10.18 -18.71
CA GLN A 169 -0.23 -11.55 -18.97
C GLN A 169 0.39 -12.53 -17.98
N ASP A 170 1.67 -12.36 -17.64
CA ASP A 170 2.34 -13.20 -16.64
C ASP A 170 1.73 -13.03 -15.24
N ILE A 171 1.44 -11.79 -14.83
CA ILE A 171 0.77 -11.51 -13.56
C ILE A 171 -0.65 -12.12 -13.53
N GLN A 172 -1.41 -11.98 -14.62
CA GLN A 172 -2.75 -12.59 -14.74
C GLN A 172 -2.71 -14.11 -14.61
N ARG A 173 -1.67 -14.77 -15.13
CA ARG A 173 -1.49 -16.23 -14.99
C ARG A 173 -1.22 -16.64 -13.55
N LEU A 174 -0.47 -15.82 -12.79
CA LEU A 174 -0.21 -16.08 -11.37
C LEU A 174 -1.48 -15.91 -10.52
N ALA A 175 -2.27 -14.86 -10.77
CA ALA A 175 -3.50 -14.58 -10.03
C ALA A 175 -4.58 -15.69 -10.18
N ARG A 176 -4.53 -16.48 -11.26
CA ARG A 176 -5.48 -17.57 -11.52
C ARG A 176 -5.15 -18.89 -10.83
N LYS A 177 -3.97 -19.01 -10.19
CA LYS A 177 -3.67 -20.19 -9.37
C LYS A 177 -4.22 -19.93 -7.97
N PRO A 178 -5.28 -20.64 -7.52
CA PRO A 178 -5.75 -20.48 -6.16
C PRO A 178 -4.62 -20.85 -5.20
N TYR A 179 -4.45 -20.03 -4.15
CA TYR A 179 -3.68 -20.43 -2.99
C TYR A 179 -4.28 -21.73 -2.46
N SER A 180 -3.55 -22.83 -2.58
CA SER A 180 -3.95 -24.13 -2.04
C SER A 180 -3.59 -24.16 -0.56
N ALA A 181 -4.54 -23.74 0.29
CA ALA A 181 -4.47 -23.94 1.73
C ALA A 181 -4.26 -25.42 2.12
N ARG A 182 -4.60 -26.35 1.21
CA ARG A 182 -4.47 -27.81 1.38
C ARG A 182 -3.03 -28.34 1.40
N THR A 183 -2.07 -27.63 0.81
CA THR A 183 -0.72 -28.17 0.61
C THR A 183 0.33 -27.61 1.57
N GLY A 184 0.03 -26.54 2.31
CA GLY A 184 0.95 -25.91 3.27
C GLY A 184 2.33 -25.60 2.68
N ARG A 185 2.44 -25.50 1.35
CA ARG A 185 3.70 -25.43 0.62
C ARG A 185 3.82 -24.10 -0.08
N ASN A 186 4.88 -23.38 0.29
CA ASN A 186 5.27 -22.09 -0.22
C ASN A 186 5.62 -22.20 -1.71
N PHE A 187 4.80 -21.61 -2.60
CA PHE A 187 5.17 -21.46 -4.01
C PHE A 187 6.49 -20.68 -4.19
N TRP A 188 6.81 -19.81 -3.24
CA TRP A 188 8.01 -18.97 -3.25
C TRP A 188 9.26 -19.65 -2.65
N ALA A 189 9.13 -20.74 -1.87
CA ALA A 189 10.29 -21.39 -1.25
C ALA A 189 11.02 -22.38 -2.18
N ASP A 190 10.40 -22.76 -3.31
CA ASP A 190 10.95 -23.74 -4.25
C ASP A 190 11.72 -23.10 -5.43
N ARG A 191 11.91 -21.78 -5.44
CA ARG A 191 12.67 -21.09 -6.51
C ARG A 191 14.13 -20.75 -6.17
N ASP A 192 14.53 -20.94 -4.93
CA ASP A 192 15.91 -20.68 -4.46
C ASP A 192 16.71 -21.99 -4.22
N ARG A 193 16.41 -23.06 -4.96
CA ARG A 193 17.20 -24.30 -4.98
C ARG A 193 17.65 -24.66 -6.38
#